data_AF-A0A6P0HVS9-F1
#
_entry.id   AF-A0A6P0HVS9-F1
#
_cell.length_a   1.000
_cell.length_b   1.000
_cell.length_c   1.000
_cell.angle_alpha   90.00
_cell.angle_beta   90.00
_cell.angle_gamma   90.00
#
_symmetry.space_group_name_H-M   'P 1'
#
loop_
_entity.id
_entity.type
_entity.pdbx_description
1 polymer ?
#
loop_
_entity_poly.entity_id
_entity_poly.type
_entity_poly.pdbx_seq_one_letter_code
_entity_poly.pdbx_strand_id
1 'polypeptide(L)'
;MHDSKPWKILKGKIAKLHQLIARQRLDWQFKLAYHLLSDCQVIFLEDLQIASLVRRCKAKLGDNGQFLPNGQSAKSGLNKSLQDAATVNFLMFWSM
;
A
#
# COMPACT_ATOMS: atom_id res chain seq x y z
N MET A 1 11.05 3.50 -28.19
CA MET A 1 11.71 2.33 -27.57
C MET A 1 10.78 1.58 -26.59
N HIS A 2 9.46 1.49 -26.87
CA HIS A 2 8.46 0.86 -25.98
C HIS A 2 7.64 -0.25 -26.67
N ASP A 3 8.05 -0.71 -27.86
CA ASP A 3 7.28 -1.67 -28.67
C ASP A 3 8.09 -2.85 -29.19
N SER A 4 9.36 -2.95 -28.79
CA SER A 4 10.20 -4.09 -29.18
C SER A 4 9.67 -5.38 -28.55
N LYS A 5 9.81 -6.51 -29.28
CA LYS A 5 9.46 -7.85 -28.79
C LYS A 5 10.02 -8.16 -27.38
N PRO A 6 11.29 -7.88 -27.04
CA PRO A 6 11.82 -8.10 -25.69
C PRO A 6 11.16 -7.24 -24.61
N TRP A 7 10.81 -5.98 -24.92
CA TRP A 7 10.10 -5.10 -23.98
C TRP A 7 8.72 -5.65 -23.60
N LYS A 8 7.96 -6.14 -24.57
CA LYS A 8 6.63 -6.74 -24.33
C LYS A 8 6.72 -7.97 -23.43
N ILE A 9 7.73 -8.82 -23.63
CA ILE A 9 8.00 -9.99 -22.78
C ILE A 9 8.33 -9.56 -21.35
N LEU A 10 9.23 -8.58 -21.19
CA LEU A 10 9.62 -8.05 -19.88
C LEU A 10 8.41 -7.47 -19.13
N LYS A 11 7.60 -6.64 -19.81
CA LYS A 11 6.36 -6.07 -19.26
C LYS A 11 5.41 -7.16 -18.78
N GLY A 12 5.24 -8.24 -19.55
CA GLY A 12 4.42 -9.39 -19.16
C GLY A 12 4.94 -10.10 -17.90
N LYS A 13 6.26 -10.28 -17.77
CA LYS A 13 6.87 -10.86 -16.57
C LYS A 13 6.67 -9.98 -15.34
N ILE A 14 6.88 -8.66 -15.47
CA ILE A 14 6.65 -7.68 -14.40
C ILE A 14 5.19 -7.71 -13.95
N ALA A 15 4.24 -7.73 -14.89
CA ALA A 15 2.81 -7.80 -14.57
C ALA A 15 2.44 -9.07 -13.78
N LYS A 16 2.98 -10.24 -14.18
CA LYS A 16 2.77 -11.49 -13.45
C LYS A 16 3.33 -11.45 -12.03
N LEU A 17 4.50 -10.85 -11.83
CA LEU A 17 5.09 -10.67 -10.50
C LEU A 17 4.22 -9.76 -9.63
N HIS A 18 3.75 -8.63 -10.16
CA HIS A 18 2.82 -7.77 -9.43
C HIS A 18 1.52 -8.50 -9.05
N GLN A 19 0.97 -9.30 -9.96
CA GLN A 19 -0.22 -10.11 -9.68
C GLN A 19 0.03 -11.14 -8.58
N LEU A 20 1.19 -11.80 -8.59
CA LEU A 20 1.57 -12.76 -7.56
C LEU A 20 1.71 -12.07 -6.18
N ILE A 21 2.41 -10.94 -6.11
CA ILE A 21 2.57 -10.16 -4.88
C ILE A 21 1.20 -9.70 -4.35
N ALA A 22 0.32 -9.21 -5.23
CA ALA A 22 -1.02 -8.77 -4.83
C ALA A 22 -1.85 -9.93 -4.25
N ARG A 23 -1.80 -11.11 -4.87
CA ARG A 23 -2.49 -12.32 -4.38
C ARG A 23 -1.93 -12.80 -3.03
N GLN A 24 -0.61 -12.78 -2.86
CA GLN A 24 0.02 -13.19 -1.61
C GLN A 24 -0.35 -12.25 -0.46
N ARG A 25 -0.40 -10.93 -0.71
CA ARG A 25 -0.87 -9.94 0.26
C ARG A 25 -2.33 -10.22 0.67
N LEU A 26 -3.20 -10.50 -0.30
CA LEU A 26 -4.59 -10.85 -0.04
C LEU A 26 -4.72 -12.10 0.82
N ASP A 27 -4.06 -13.20 0.45
CA ASP A 27 -4.08 -14.45 1.22
C ASP A 27 -3.58 -14.27 2.66
N TRP A 28 -2.49 -13.52 2.84
CA TRP A 28 -1.98 -13.20 4.17
C TRP A 28 -3.00 -12.41 5.00
N GLN A 29 -3.71 -11.45 4.41
CA GLN A 29 -4.77 -10.68 5.09
C GLN A 29 -5.93 -11.58 5.54
N PHE A 30 -6.39 -12.50 4.68
CA PHE A 30 -7.46 -13.44 5.03
C PHE A 30 -7.06 -14.30 6.23
N LYS A 31 -5.83 -14.82 6.22
CA LYS A 31 -5.31 -15.64 7.33
C LYS A 31 -5.17 -14.84 8.61
N LEU A 32 -4.67 -13.61 8.52
CA LEU A 32 -4.55 -12.72 9.67
C LEU A 32 -5.91 -12.36 10.25
N ALA A 33 -6.90 -12.02 9.41
CA ALA A 33 -8.26 -11.73 9.85
C ALA A 33 -8.91 -12.94 10.53
N TYR A 34 -8.76 -14.13 9.95
CA TYR A 34 -9.26 -15.38 10.54
C TYR A 34 -8.65 -15.64 11.92
N HIS A 35 -7.34 -15.46 12.05
CA HIS A 35 -6.64 -15.60 13.33
C HIS A 35 -7.06 -14.54 14.35
N LEU A 36 -7.28 -13.29 13.93
CA LEU A 36 -7.75 -12.24 14.84
C LEU A 36 -9.17 -12.51 15.31
N LEU A 37 -10.06 -12.97 14.43
CA LEU A 37 -11.44 -13.32 14.78
C LEU A 37 -11.54 -14.58 15.64
N SER A 38 -10.60 -15.53 15.52
CA SER A 38 -10.57 -16.70 16.41
C SER A 38 -10.18 -16.33 17.84
N ASP A 39 -9.32 -15.33 17.99
CA ASP A 39 -8.69 -15.02 19.27
C ASP A 39 -9.37 -13.83 19.99
N CYS A 40 -9.98 -12.91 19.25
CA CYS A 40 -10.59 -11.70 19.77
C CYS A 40 -12.11 -11.72 19.61
N GLN A 41 -12.83 -11.49 20.71
CA GLN A 41 -14.30 -11.37 20.71
C GLN A 41 -14.78 -10.02 20.14
N VAL A 42 -13.95 -8.98 20.17
CA VAL A 42 -14.29 -7.63 19.71
C VAL A 42 -13.06 -6.99 19.04
N ILE A 43 -13.27 -6.39 17.87
CA ILE A 43 -12.25 -5.63 17.13
C ILE A 43 -12.79 -4.22 16.91
N PHE A 44 -12.06 -3.21 17.38
CA PHE A 44 -12.37 -1.80 17.10
C PHE A 44 -11.56 -1.32 15.90
N LEU A 45 -12.25 -0.72 14.94
CA LEU A 45 -11.62 -0.07 13.79
C LEU A 45 -11.77 1.43 13.95
N GLU A 46 -10.64 2.14 13.92
CA GLU A 46 -10.66 3.60 13.84
C GLU A 46 -11.14 4.02 12.45
N ASP A 47 -12.11 4.94 12.39
CA ASP A 47 -12.54 5.59 11.14
C ASP A 47 -11.46 6.58 10.67
N LEU A 48 -10.37 6.02 10.16
CA LEU A 48 -9.26 6.78 9.61
C LEU A 48 -9.48 6.98 8.12
N GLN A 49 -9.42 8.24 7.69
CA GLN A 49 -9.36 8.59 6.27
C GLN A 49 -7.99 8.21 5.69
N ILE A 50 -7.78 6.92 5.42
CA ILE A 50 -6.51 6.36 4.92
C ILE A 50 -5.99 7.13 3.71
N ALA A 51 -6.86 7.54 2.78
CA ALA A 51 -6.47 8.32 1.61
C ALA A 51 -5.72 9.62 1.95
N SER A 52 -6.12 10.30 3.02
CA SER A 52 -5.42 11.50 3.51
C SER A 52 -4.07 11.13 4.14
N LEU A 53 -4.01 10.00 4.86
CA LEU A 53 -2.81 9.48 5.48
C LEU A 53 -1.77 9.01 4.47
N VAL A 54 -2.14 8.49 3.29
CA VAL A 54 -1.14 8.07 2.29
C VAL A 54 -0.65 9.22 1.41
N ARG A 55 -1.24 10.42 1.52
CA ARG A 55 -0.94 11.56 0.66
C ARG A 55 0.54 11.98 0.79
N ARG A 56 1.14 12.30 -0.37
CA ARG A 56 2.52 12.82 -0.48
C ARG A 56 2.67 14.16 0.23
N CYS A 57 3.78 14.36 0.93
CA CYS A 57 4.16 15.65 1.51
C CYS A 57 4.34 16.71 0.41
N LYS A 58 3.89 17.94 0.66
CA LYS A 58 4.11 19.07 -0.24
C LYS A 58 5.61 19.37 -0.33
N ALA A 59 6.10 19.70 -1.53
CA ALA A 59 7.48 20.16 -1.69
C ALA A 59 7.70 21.45 -0.91
N LYS A 60 8.83 21.57 -0.22
CA LYS A 60 9.27 22.79 0.43
C LYS A 60 10.40 23.38 -0.41
N LEU A 61 10.24 24.62 -0.86
CA LEU A 61 11.28 25.37 -1.56
C LEU A 61 11.87 26.38 -0.56
N GLY A 62 13.20 26.49 -0.52
CA GLY A 62 13.89 27.56 0.20
C GLY A 62 13.93 28.84 -0.63
N ASP A 63 14.41 29.93 -0.03
CA ASP A 63 14.47 31.26 -0.66
C ASP A 63 15.27 31.27 -1.98
N ASN A 64 16.22 30.36 -2.12
CA ASN A 64 17.06 30.21 -3.31
C ASN A 64 16.49 29.20 -4.33
N GLY A 65 15.23 28.80 -4.20
CA GLY A 65 14.58 27.80 -5.08
C GLY A 65 15.02 26.35 -4.86
N GLN A 66 15.84 26.08 -3.82
CA GLN A 66 16.31 24.73 -3.50
C GLN A 66 15.23 23.91 -2.78
N PHE A 67 15.16 22.61 -3.06
CA PHE A 67 14.25 21.71 -2.34
C PHE A 67 14.76 21.42 -0.93
N LEU A 68 13.98 21.80 0.08
CA LEU A 68 14.25 21.52 1.47
C LEU A 68 13.66 20.16 1.90
N PRO A 69 14.24 19.49 2.92
CA PRO A 69 13.67 18.29 3.51
C PRO A 69 12.23 18.54 3.98
N ASN A 70 11.28 17.78 3.42
CA ASN A 70 9.85 17.91 3.70
C ASN A 70 9.26 16.67 4.40
N GLY A 71 10.12 15.79 4.94
CA GLY A 71 9.69 14.55 5.58
C GLY A 71 9.15 13.48 4.62
N GLN A 72 9.27 13.67 3.30
CA GLN A 72 8.71 12.73 2.31
C GLN A 72 9.32 11.32 2.42
N SER A 73 10.59 11.19 2.81
CA SER A 73 11.23 9.88 2.97
C SER A 73 10.56 9.06 4.09
N ALA A 74 10.43 9.65 5.29
CA ALA A 74 9.72 9.03 6.41
C ALA A 74 8.26 8.71 6.05
N LYS A 75 7.57 9.64 5.37
CA LYS A 75 6.20 9.42 4.89
C LYS A 75 6.10 8.25 3.91
N SER A 76 7.07 8.11 3.02
CA SER A 76 7.12 7.01 2.05
C SER A 76 7.35 5.66 2.74
N GLY A 77 8.14 5.64 3.81
CA GLY A 77 8.29 4.48 4.69
C GLY A 77 6.97 4.08 5.34
N LEU A 78 6.31 5.03 6.01
CA LEU A 78 4.99 4.82 6.62
C LEU A 78 3.96 4.32 5.61
N ASN A 79 3.92 4.93 4.41
CA ASN A 79 2.99 4.53 3.36
C ASN A 79 3.22 3.08 2.89
N LYS A 80 4.47 2.62 2.79
CA LYS A 80 4.78 1.22 2.48
C LYS A 80 4.27 0.30 3.59
N SER A 81 4.55 0.63 4.85
CA SER A 81 4.07 -0.15 6.00
C SER A 81 2.55 -0.20 6.08
N LEU A 82 1.84 0.90 5.80
CA LEU A 82 0.37 0.93 5.74
C LEU A 82 -0.18 0.08 4.59
N GLN A 83 0.49 0.09 3.43
CA GLN A 83 0.10 -0.75 2.29
C GLN A 83 0.39 -2.24 2.52
N ASP A 84 1.47 -2.57 3.25
CA ASP A 84 1.80 -3.94 3.61
C ASP A 84 0.90 -4.46 4.73
N ALA A 85 0.57 -3.63 5.72
CA ALA A 85 -0.38 -3.95 6.79
C ALA A 85 -1.83 -4.08 6.30
N ALA A 86 -2.13 -3.54 5.12
CA ALA A 86 -3.38 -3.73 4.38
C ALA A 86 -4.66 -3.55 5.22
N THR A 87 -4.66 -2.53 6.06
CA THR A 87 -5.79 -2.14 6.93
C THR A 87 -7.08 -1.90 6.15
N VAL A 88 -6.99 -1.58 4.85
CA VAL A 88 -8.13 -1.26 3.99
C VAL A 88 -8.95 -2.49 3.56
N ASN A 89 -8.32 -3.67 3.42
CA ASN A 89 -9.02 -4.84 2.89
C ASN A 89 -9.80 -5.63 3.96
N PHE A 90 -9.54 -5.36 5.25
CA PHE A 90 -10.28 -5.96 6.36
C PHE A 90 -11.79 -5.61 6.32
N LEU A 91 -12.13 -4.42 5.82
CA LEU A 91 -13.51 -3.93 5.74
C LEU A 91 -14.38 -4.62 4.68
N MET A 92 -13.80 -5.38 3.73
CA MET A 92 -14.57 -6.03 2.66
C MET A 92 -15.38 -7.25 3.12
N PHE A 93 -15.18 -7.77 4.33
CA PHE A 93 -15.91 -8.94 4.82
C PHE A 93 -17.25 -8.63 5.48
N TRP A 94 -17.50 -7.38 5.87
CA TRP A 94 -18.68 -7.03 6.67
C TRP A 94 -19.89 -6.58 5.84
N SER A 95 -19.85 -6.75 4.52
CA SER A 95 -20.90 -6.30 3.60
C SER A 95 -21.32 -7.38 2.58
N MET A 96 -21.08 -8.65 2.88
CA MET A 96 -21.48 -9.79 2.03
C MET A 96 -22.40 -10.74 2.77
#